data_AF-A0A9W8E1J3-F1
#
_entry.id   AF-A0A9W8E1J3-F1
#
_cell.length_a   1.000
_cell.length_b   1.000
_cell.length_c   1.000
_cell.angle_alpha   90.00
_cell.angle_beta   90.00
_cell.angle_gamma   90.00
#
_symmetry.space_group_name_H-M   'P 1'
#
loop_
_entity.id
_entity.type
_entity.pdbx_description
1 polymer ?
#
loop_
_entity_poly.entity_id
_entity_poly.type
_entity_poly.pdbx_seq_one_letter_code
_entity_poly.pdbx_strand_id
1 'polypeptide(L)'
;MYRETRGNNVHAQADPEGIGWKKWEQLPRPQANADMGFDFPIDLSLEPSNYSDAAVTNLFYWCNMMHDILYQYGFNEVAGNLQDDNFNRGGKDNDALVALAQYGDETDNSLIFVGRDGKRPNMRMFLWDYTTPMRDGDLSNDIIIHEYTHALSVRLTGGPSNGACLGYGEPGGMGEGWSDFVAMLITTKENRTAKDSVTIAGYVMEGGTIWGTILFEVYWAFVSKYGYTADFYSASETHGNTLILKLVILGMKLQPCQPSFKDARDAIILADRLLTGSKNLCLLWGAFARRGLGIDTNATETGYKNGFGVPNECNIG
;
A
#
# COMPACT_ATOMS: atom_id res chain seq x y z
N MET A 1 26.64 5.57 -10.68
CA MET A 1 25.35 5.36 -11.36
C MET A 1 25.24 3.87 -11.62
N TYR A 2 24.25 3.20 -11.03
CA TYR A 2 23.99 1.78 -11.27
C TYR A 2 23.37 1.60 -12.66
N ARG A 3 23.71 0.51 -13.37
CA ARG A 3 23.10 0.14 -14.66
C ARG A 3 22.18 -1.07 -14.53
N GLU A 4 21.68 -1.28 -13.32
CA GLU A 4 20.84 -2.42 -12.95
C GLU A 4 19.64 -1.91 -12.16
N THR A 5 18.69 -2.78 -11.83
CA THR A 5 17.48 -2.49 -11.02
C THR A 5 17.81 -2.26 -9.54
N ARG A 6 18.65 -1.25 -9.29
CA ARG A 6 19.21 -0.87 -8.00
C ARG A 6 19.26 0.65 -7.86
N GLY A 7 18.77 1.14 -6.73
CA GLY A 7 18.78 2.56 -6.41
C GLY A 7 18.72 2.84 -4.92
N ASN A 8 18.44 4.09 -4.57
CA ASN A 8 18.32 4.52 -3.18
C ASN A 8 17.09 3.93 -2.48
N ASN A 9 16.02 3.65 -3.24
CA ASN A 9 14.71 3.31 -2.69
C ASN A 9 14.48 1.80 -2.64
N VAL A 10 15.01 1.08 -3.64
CA VAL A 10 14.80 -0.35 -3.82
C VAL A 10 15.97 -1.02 -4.55
N HIS A 11 16.24 -2.26 -4.16
CA HIS A 11 17.08 -3.24 -4.85
C HIS A 11 16.17 -4.39 -5.30
N ALA A 12 15.89 -4.50 -6.61
CA ALA A 12 15.02 -5.54 -7.16
C ALA A 12 15.85 -6.58 -7.94
N GLN A 13 15.58 -7.86 -7.72
CA GLN A 13 16.32 -8.99 -8.29
C GLN A 13 15.42 -10.22 -8.35
N ALA A 14 15.75 -11.19 -9.21
CA ALA A 14 15.09 -12.50 -9.21
C ALA A 14 15.71 -13.42 -8.15
N ASP A 15 14.88 -14.25 -7.50
CA ASP A 15 15.34 -15.28 -6.55
C ASP A 15 14.55 -16.60 -6.68
N PRO A 16 14.58 -17.25 -7.87
CA PRO A 16 13.82 -18.47 -8.13
C PRO A 16 14.24 -19.67 -7.28
N GLU A 17 15.37 -19.61 -6.57
CA GLU A 17 15.78 -20.64 -5.63
C GLU A 17 15.19 -20.44 -4.22
N GLY A 18 14.66 -19.25 -3.92
CA GLY A 18 13.99 -18.93 -2.66
C GLY A 18 14.89 -18.96 -1.42
N ILE A 19 16.21 -18.86 -1.60
CA ILE A 19 17.21 -18.92 -0.51
C ILE A 19 18.13 -17.69 -0.47
N GLY A 20 17.93 -16.75 -1.39
CA GLY A 20 18.84 -15.64 -1.67
C GLY A 20 18.70 -14.42 -0.78
N TRP A 21 17.65 -14.29 0.05
CA TRP A 21 17.45 -13.10 0.91
C TRP A 21 18.70 -12.72 1.73
N LYS A 22 19.43 -13.68 2.30
CA LYS A 22 20.62 -13.38 3.13
C LYS A 22 21.85 -12.95 2.31
N LYS A 23 21.79 -13.07 0.98
CA LYS A 23 22.85 -12.76 0.02
C LYS A 23 22.28 -12.01 -1.18
N TRP A 24 21.23 -11.21 -0.95
CA TRP A 24 20.46 -10.54 -1.99
C TRP A 24 21.35 -9.63 -2.86
N GLU A 25 22.46 -9.13 -2.31
CA GLU A 25 23.43 -8.32 -3.05
C GLU A 25 24.06 -9.07 -4.24
N GLN A 26 24.15 -10.40 -4.14
CA GLN A 26 24.81 -11.28 -5.12
C GLN A 26 23.85 -11.84 -6.17
N LEU A 27 22.54 -11.66 -5.98
CA LEU A 27 21.52 -12.15 -6.89
C LEU A 27 21.54 -11.40 -8.23
N PRO A 28 21.18 -12.08 -9.35
CA PRO A 28 21.19 -11.48 -10.67
C PRO A 28 20.15 -10.36 -10.79
N ARG A 29 20.53 -9.30 -11.50
CA ARG A 29 19.67 -8.15 -11.81
C ARG A 29 19.68 -7.86 -13.31
N PRO A 30 18.53 -7.49 -13.90
CA PRO A 30 18.48 -6.99 -15.26
C PRO A 30 19.44 -5.83 -15.45
N GLN A 31 20.19 -5.84 -16.55
CA GLN A 31 21.12 -4.78 -16.90
C GLN A 31 20.52 -3.91 -17.99
N ALA A 32 20.61 -2.59 -17.82
CA ALA A 32 20.14 -1.64 -18.81
C ALA A 32 20.93 -1.76 -20.12
N ASN A 33 20.26 -1.48 -21.24
CA ASN A 33 20.91 -1.32 -22.54
C ASN A 33 21.84 -0.09 -22.56
N ALA A 34 22.49 0.18 -23.69
CA ALA A 34 23.46 1.28 -23.83
C ALA A 34 22.90 2.65 -23.40
N ASP A 35 21.61 2.90 -23.67
CA ASP A 35 20.90 4.15 -23.44
C ASP A 35 20.18 4.22 -22.08
N MET A 36 20.53 3.33 -21.14
CA MET A 36 19.86 3.20 -19.84
C MET A 36 18.37 2.78 -19.94
N GLY A 37 17.99 2.16 -21.06
CA GLY A 37 16.68 1.54 -21.23
C GLY A 37 16.61 0.15 -20.61
N PHE A 38 15.51 -0.11 -19.90
CA PHE A 38 15.14 -1.42 -19.36
C PHE A 38 13.91 -1.93 -20.11
N ASP A 39 14.13 -2.28 -21.38
CA ASP A 39 13.10 -2.80 -22.27
C ASP A 39 13.43 -4.27 -22.59
N PHE A 40 12.66 -5.17 -21.98
CA PHE A 40 12.87 -6.61 -22.07
C PHE A 40 11.63 -7.27 -22.69
N PRO A 41 11.81 -8.24 -23.59
CA PRO A 41 10.69 -8.91 -24.22
C PRO A 41 9.87 -9.68 -23.17
N ILE A 42 8.55 -9.69 -23.36
CA ILE A 42 7.62 -10.45 -22.54
C ILE A 42 6.69 -11.26 -23.44
N ASP A 43 6.67 -12.57 -23.23
CA ASP A 43 5.75 -13.51 -23.89
C ASP A 43 5.05 -14.34 -22.81
N LEU A 44 3.80 -13.96 -22.52
CA LEU A 44 2.97 -14.58 -21.48
C LEU A 44 2.48 -15.99 -21.86
N SER A 45 2.80 -16.49 -23.07
CA SER A 45 2.58 -17.89 -23.43
C SER A 45 3.69 -18.83 -22.95
N LEU A 46 4.82 -18.28 -22.48
CA LEU A 46 5.96 -19.01 -21.93
C LEU A 46 5.91 -19.06 -20.40
N GLU A 47 6.70 -19.95 -19.80
CA GLU A 47 6.89 -19.99 -18.35
C GLU A 47 7.57 -18.70 -17.83
N PRO A 48 7.24 -18.23 -16.61
CA PRO A 48 7.79 -17.00 -16.02
C PRO A 48 9.31 -16.84 -16.04
N SER A 49 10.04 -17.95 -15.97
CA SER A 49 11.50 -17.96 -16.07
C SER A 49 12.05 -17.44 -17.41
N ASN A 50 11.21 -17.32 -18.45
CA ASN A 50 11.60 -16.79 -19.76
C ASN A 50 11.50 -15.26 -19.85
N TYR A 51 10.89 -14.60 -18.86
CA TYR A 51 10.69 -13.15 -18.84
C TYR A 51 11.01 -12.52 -17.48
N SER A 52 11.87 -13.16 -16.67
CA SER A 52 12.28 -12.66 -15.35
C SER A 52 12.85 -11.25 -15.39
N ASP A 53 13.56 -10.85 -16.46
CA ASP A 53 14.09 -9.49 -16.55
C ASP A 53 12.99 -8.43 -16.67
N ALA A 54 11.92 -8.73 -17.41
CA ALA A 54 10.76 -7.85 -17.52
C ALA A 54 10.00 -7.78 -16.19
N ALA A 55 9.82 -8.92 -15.51
CA ALA A 55 9.19 -9.00 -14.20
C ALA A 55 9.94 -8.19 -13.13
N VAL A 56 11.24 -8.39 -12.98
CA VAL A 56 12.10 -7.64 -12.05
C VAL A 56 12.09 -6.14 -12.36
N THR A 57 12.05 -5.77 -13.64
CA THR A 57 11.97 -4.36 -14.05
C THR A 57 10.62 -3.74 -13.66
N ASN A 58 9.50 -4.46 -13.83
CA ASN A 58 8.18 -3.99 -13.41
C ASN A 58 8.11 -3.81 -11.88
N LEU A 59 8.62 -4.78 -11.12
CA LEU A 59 8.75 -4.70 -9.67
C LEU A 59 9.57 -3.46 -9.25
N PHE A 60 10.75 -3.27 -9.85
CA PHE A 60 11.59 -2.11 -9.59
C PHE A 60 10.87 -0.78 -9.89
N TYR A 61 10.17 -0.71 -11.02
CA TYR A 61 9.43 0.48 -11.44
C TYR A 61 8.32 0.84 -10.44
N TRP A 62 7.47 -0.12 -10.08
CA TRP A 62 6.35 0.13 -9.16
C TRP A 62 6.79 0.41 -7.73
N CYS A 63 7.84 -0.24 -7.22
CA CYS A 63 8.40 0.12 -5.92
C CYS A 63 8.93 1.57 -5.89
N ASN A 64 9.60 2.02 -6.95
CA ASN A 64 10.05 3.42 -7.04
C ASN A 64 8.89 4.40 -7.21
N MET A 65 7.88 4.07 -8.02
CA MET A 65 6.67 4.88 -8.13
C MET A 65 5.97 5.03 -6.79
N MET A 66 5.80 3.93 -6.05
CA MET A 66 5.19 3.95 -4.73
C MET A 66 6.00 4.79 -3.74
N HIS A 67 7.32 4.66 -3.74
CA HIS A 67 8.19 5.54 -2.97
C HIS A 67 7.90 7.01 -3.27
N ASP A 68 7.97 7.41 -4.55
CA ASP A 68 7.88 8.81 -4.95
C ASP A 68 6.49 9.39 -4.72
N ILE A 69 5.43 8.62 -5.00
CA ILE A 69 4.05 9.01 -4.69
C ILE A 69 3.92 9.22 -3.18
N LEU A 70 4.21 8.22 -2.36
CA LEU A 70 4.01 8.27 -0.91
C LEU A 70 4.88 9.34 -0.23
N TYR A 71 6.04 9.68 -0.81
CA TYR A 71 6.86 10.80 -0.36
C TYR A 71 6.06 12.11 -0.38
N GLN A 72 5.27 12.37 -1.43
CA GLN A 72 4.41 13.56 -1.55
C GLN A 72 3.28 13.59 -0.51
N TYR A 73 2.85 12.43 -0.03
CA TYR A 73 1.88 12.29 1.06
C TYR A 73 2.54 12.27 2.46
N GLY A 74 3.86 12.48 2.51
CA GLY A 74 4.62 12.64 3.75
C GLY A 74 5.19 11.36 4.32
N PHE A 75 5.23 10.25 3.58
CA PHE A 75 6.08 9.11 3.94
C PHE A 75 7.51 9.39 3.51
N ASN A 76 8.16 10.26 4.26
CA ASN A 76 9.52 10.75 4.05
C ASN A 76 10.49 10.13 5.07
N GLU A 77 11.73 10.62 5.09
CA GLU A 77 12.82 10.04 5.88
C GLU A 77 12.49 10.03 7.38
N VAL A 78 11.99 11.14 7.94
CA VAL A 78 11.60 11.21 9.36
C VAL A 78 10.40 10.31 9.68
N ALA A 79 9.53 10.06 8.70
CA ALA A 79 8.42 9.14 8.83
C ALA A 79 8.83 7.66 8.68
N GLY A 80 10.13 7.39 8.45
CA GLY A 80 10.69 6.05 8.28
C GLY A 80 10.33 5.43 6.93
N ASN A 81 10.50 6.18 5.84
CA ASN A 81 10.42 5.64 4.48
C ASN A 81 11.59 4.68 4.18
N LEU A 82 11.65 4.18 2.95
CA LEU A 82 12.58 3.11 2.56
C LEU A 82 13.71 3.69 1.73
N GLN A 83 14.85 3.99 2.36
CA GLN A 83 15.98 4.65 1.70
C GLN A 83 17.34 4.15 2.22
N ASP A 84 18.31 4.01 1.32
CA ASP A 84 19.70 3.72 1.68
C ASP A 84 20.43 4.92 2.24
N ASP A 85 20.19 6.09 1.66
CA ASP A 85 20.69 7.38 2.08
C ASP A 85 19.51 8.33 2.28
N ASN A 86 19.43 8.92 3.47
CA ASN A 86 18.41 9.91 3.84
C ASN A 86 18.85 11.34 3.56
N PHE A 87 20.05 11.55 2.99
CA PHE A 87 20.60 12.86 2.65
C PHE A 87 20.65 13.82 3.84
N ASN A 88 20.86 13.28 5.05
CA ASN A 88 20.79 14.00 6.33
C ASN A 88 19.45 14.68 6.63
N ARG A 89 18.33 14.20 6.07
CA ARG A 89 16.97 14.74 6.30
C ARG A 89 16.26 14.17 7.53
N GLY A 90 16.91 13.25 8.26
CA GLY A 90 16.39 12.58 9.45
C GLY A 90 16.05 11.11 9.19
N GLY A 91 15.34 10.48 10.13
CA GLY A 91 15.07 9.04 10.08
C GLY A 91 16.33 8.18 10.29
N LYS A 92 16.21 6.89 9.99
CA LYS A 92 17.33 5.95 9.92
C LYS A 92 17.46 5.40 8.51
N ASP A 93 18.65 5.52 7.96
CA ASP A 93 19.00 5.10 6.61
C ASP A 93 19.35 3.60 6.55
N ASN A 94 19.94 3.16 5.43
CA ASN A 94 20.33 1.78 5.17
C ASN A 94 19.15 0.79 5.16
N ASP A 95 17.98 1.24 4.73
CA ASP A 95 16.75 0.43 4.77
C ASP A 95 15.92 0.46 3.49
N ALA A 96 16.56 0.77 2.34
CA ALA A 96 15.93 0.57 1.04
C ALA A 96 15.35 -0.85 0.92
N LEU A 97 14.20 -0.93 0.25
CA LEU A 97 13.49 -2.18 0.03
C LEU A 97 14.37 -3.15 -0.74
N VAL A 98 14.41 -4.40 -0.30
CA VAL A 98 14.98 -5.48 -1.09
C VAL A 98 13.82 -6.33 -1.58
N ALA A 99 13.53 -6.23 -2.88
CA ALA A 99 12.38 -6.82 -3.54
C ALA A 99 12.81 -8.02 -4.39
N LEU A 100 12.20 -9.17 -4.16
CA LEU A 100 12.59 -10.44 -4.77
C LEU A 100 11.47 -10.95 -5.66
N ALA A 101 11.73 -10.95 -6.96
CA ALA A 101 10.82 -11.45 -7.97
C ALA A 101 10.90 -12.96 -8.11
N GLN A 102 9.77 -13.58 -8.48
CA GLN A 102 9.64 -15.01 -8.75
C GLN A 102 10.26 -15.87 -7.63
N TYR A 103 10.08 -15.48 -6.38
CA TYR A 103 10.76 -16.08 -5.24
C TYR A 103 10.32 -17.55 -5.07
N GLY A 104 11.26 -18.47 -5.01
CA GLY A 104 10.98 -19.91 -5.16
C GLY A 104 10.64 -20.70 -3.89
N ASP A 105 10.27 -20.07 -2.77
CA ASP A 105 9.91 -20.81 -1.53
C ASP A 105 8.43 -21.19 -1.44
N GLU A 106 7.56 -20.55 -2.21
CA GLU A 106 6.11 -20.70 -2.17
C GLU A 106 5.48 -20.36 -3.53
N THR A 107 4.20 -20.66 -3.70
CA THR A 107 3.35 -20.19 -4.80
C THR A 107 2.06 -19.58 -4.26
N ASP A 108 1.35 -18.86 -5.11
CA ASP A 108 -0.02 -18.39 -4.89
C ASP A 108 -0.18 -17.42 -3.71
N ASN A 109 0.86 -16.61 -3.50
CA ASN A 109 0.91 -15.65 -2.41
C ASN A 109 1.84 -14.48 -2.75
N SER A 110 1.98 -13.55 -1.83
CA SER A 110 3.04 -12.56 -1.77
C SER A 110 3.27 -12.20 -0.30
N LEU A 111 4.45 -11.66 0.01
CA LEU A 111 4.70 -11.22 1.37
C LEU A 111 5.73 -10.11 1.44
N ILE A 112 5.67 -9.34 2.53
CA ILE A 112 6.75 -8.44 2.93
C ILE A 112 7.06 -8.56 4.42
N PHE A 113 8.34 -8.68 4.75
CA PHE A 113 8.81 -8.53 6.11
C PHE A 113 9.24 -7.09 6.35
N VAL A 114 8.51 -6.39 7.21
CA VAL A 114 8.79 -4.99 7.56
C VAL A 114 9.31 -4.91 8.99
N GLY A 115 10.50 -4.34 9.15
CA GLY A 115 11.06 -4.00 10.46
C GLY A 115 10.83 -2.53 10.82
N ARG A 116 11.28 -2.16 12.03
CA ARG A 116 11.47 -0.75 12.40
C ARG A 116 12.43 -0.04 11.44
N ASP A 117 12.35 1.29 11.43
CA ASP A 117 13.22 2.19 10.67
C ASP A 117 14.72 1.87 10.83
N GLY A 118 15.46 1.92 9.72
CA GLY A 118 16.85 1.47 9.64
C GLY A 118 17.02 -0.05 9.54
N LYS A 119 15.95 -0.79 9.26
CA LYS A 119 15.99 -2.22 8.91
C LYS A 119 15.29 -2.45 7.59
N ARG A 120 16.07 -2.87 6.60
CA ARG A 120 15.61 -3.22 5.25
C ARG A 120 14.39 -4.13 5.29
N PRO A 121 13.27 -3.72 4.70
CA PRO A 121 12.19 -4.64 4.42
C PRO A 121 12.58 -5.64 3.33
N ASN A 122 11.96 -6.80 3.37
CA ASN A 122 12.10 -7.86 2.37
C ASN A 122 10.74 -8.14 1.72
N MET A 123 10.54 -7.72 0.48
CA MET A 123 9.36 -8.11 -0.29
C MET A 123 9.70 -9.35 -1.12
N ARG A 124 8.78 -10.32 -1.13
CA ARG A 124 8.85 -11.53 -1.94
C ARG A 124 7.58 -11.65 -2.74
N MET A 125 7.75 -11.74 -4.05
CA MET A 125 6.69 -11.91 -5.00
C MET A 125 6.78 -13.34 -5.53
N PHE A 126 5.66 -14.06 -5.58
CA PHE A 126 5.63 -15.47 -5.97
C PHE A 126 4.92 -15.67 -7.32
N LEU A 127 5.15 -16.86 -7.87
CA LEU A 127 4.39 -17.36 -9.01
C LEU A 127 3.06 -17.95 -8.55
N TRP A 128 2.09 -17.97 -9.46
CA TRP A 128 0.73 -18.47 -9.22
C TRP A 128 0.45 -19.67 -10.14
N ASP A 129 0.09 -20.81 -9.57
CA ASP A 129 0.01 -22.10 -10.26
C ASP A 129 -1.39 -22.49 -10.74
N TYR A 130 -2.36 -21.58 -10.61
CA TYR A 130 -3.73 -21.77 -11.07
C TYR A 130 -3.89 -21.86 -12.60
N THR A 131 -2.84 -21.58 -13.38
CA THR A 131 -2.85 -21.70 -14.84
C THR A 131 -1.60 -22.38 -15.38
N THR A 132 -1.63 -22.76 -16.66
CA THR A 132 -0.45 -23.21 -17.41
C THR A 132 -0.28 -22.36 -18.67
N PRO A 133 0.86 -21.65 -18.85
CA PRO A 133 1.96 -21.50 -17.87
C PRO A 133 1.51 -20.80 -16.58
N MET A 134 2.34 -20.87 -15.54
CA MET A 134 2.09 -20.14 -14.28
C MET A 134 2.00 -18.63 -14.53
N ARG A 135 1.24 -17.93 -13.68
CA ARG A 135 1.17 -16.46 -13.71
C ARG A 135 2.20 -15.85 -12.78
N ASP A 136 2.75 -14.71 -13.17
CA ASP A 136 3.79 -14.04 -12.43
C ASP A 136 3.22 -12.90 -11.57
N GLY A 137 3.29 -13.02 -10.24
CA GLY A 137 2.83 -11.99 -9.31
C GLY A 137 3.54 -10.65 -9.49
N ASP A 138 4.78 -10.66 -10.00
CA ASP A 138 5.56 -9.46 -10.31
C ASP A 138 5.00 -8.61 -11.46
N LEU A 139 3.99 -9.11 -12.18
CA LEU A 139 3.26 -8.37 -13.21
C LEU A 139 1.91 -7.81 -12.69
N SER A 140 1.53 -8.16 -11.46
CA SER A 140 0.31 -7.67 -10.81
C SER A 140 0.63 -6.43 -9.97
N ASN A 141 0.48 -5.26 -10.58
CA ASN A 141 0.86 -3.99 -9.97
C ASN A 141 0.11 -3.71 -8.65
N ASP A 142 -1.14 -4.14 -8.56
CA ASP A 142 -1.94 -4.07 -7.34
C ASP A 142 -1.36 -4.91 -6.19
N ILE A 143 -0.81 -6.10 -6.46
CA ILE A 143 -0.11 -6.91 -5.45
C ILE A 143 1.17 -6.20 -5.00
N ILE A 144 1.96 -5.67 -5.93
CA ILE A 144 3.19 -4.91 -5.58
C ILE A 144 2.84 -3.71 -4.68
N ILE A 145 1.78 -2.97 -5.01
CA ILE A 145 1.32 -1.83 -4.23
C ILE A 145 0.79 -2.28 -2.86
N HIS A 146 0.06 -3.39 -2.80
CA HIS A 146 -0.43 -4.00 -1.56
C HIS A 146 0.75 -4.31 -0.63
N GLU A 147 1.75 -5.05 -1.11
CA GLU A 147 2.93 -5.39 -0.31
C GLU A 147 3.71 -4.14 0.11
N TYR A 148 3.91 -3.16 -0.78
CA TYR A 148 4.59 -1.92 -0.41
C TYR A 148 3.83 -1.15 0.69
N THR A 149 2.50 -1.25 0.70
CA THR A 149 1.64 -0.56 1.66
C THR A 149 1.71 -1.17 3.06
N HIS A 150 2.08 -2.44 3.21
CA HIS A 150 2.47 -2.96 4.52
C HIS A 150 3.68 -2.19 5.09
N ALA A 151 4.67 -1.85 4.26
CA ALA A 151 5.80 -1.03 4.72
C ALA A 151 5.34 0.35 5.19
N LEU A 152 4.45 0.99 4.43
CA LEU A 152 3.84 2.27 4.81
C LEU A 152 3.10 2.17 6.16
N SER A 153 2.14 1.27 6.27
CA SER A 153 1.26 1.18 7.45
C SER A 153 2.03 0.75 8.72
N VAL A 154 2.98 -0.18 8.59
CA VAL A 154 3.83 -0.64 9.71
C VAL A 154 4.79 0.44 10.18
N ARG A 155 5.40 1.21 9.28
CA ARG A 155 6.34 2.29 9.66
C ARG A 155 5.63 3.49 10.28
N LEU A 156 4.41 3.80 9.83
CA LEU A 156 3.66 4.95 10.35
C LEU A 156 2.96 4.65 11.68
N THR A 157 2.36 3.47 11.83
CA THR A 157 1.54 3.15 13.02
C THR A 157 2.38 2.99 14.27
N GLY A 158 2.14 3.81 15.29
CA GLY A 158 2.95 3.81 16.51
C GLY A 158 4.37 4.36 16.32
N GLY A 159 4.65 4.92 15.14
CA GLY A 159 5.90 5.59 14.79
C GLY A 159 7.01 4.68 14.27
N PRO A 160 7.96 5.23 13.49
CA PRO A 160 8.94 4.46 12.71
C PRO A 160 9.88 3.59 13.55
N SER A 161 10.06 3.89 14.84
CA SER A 161 10.85 3.07 15.74
C SER A 161 10.19 1.74 16.15
N ASN A 162 8.90 1.54 15.87
CA ASN A 162 8.12 0.39 16.32
C ASN A 162 7.39 -0.32 15.17
N GLY A 163 7.96 -1.42 14.68
CA GLY A 163 7.35 -2.23 13.61
C GLY A 163 6.34 -3.29 14.07
N ALA A 164 5.88 -3.27 15.33
CA ALA A 164 5.05 -4.34 15.91
C ALA A 164 3.58 -3.93 16.15
N CYS A 165 3.15 -2.78 15.60
CA CYS A 165 1.84 -2.22 15.92
C CYS A 165 0.66 -2.82 15.15
N LEU A 166 0.92 -3.61 14.09
CA LEU A 166 -0.10 -4.21 13.22
C LEU A 166 0.07 -5.74 13.12
N GLY A 167 0.37 -6.40 14.24
CA GLY A 167 0.87 -7.78 14.22
C GLY A 167 -0.18 -8.87 14.03
N TYR A 168 -1.33 -8.82 14.71
CA TYR A 168 -2.35 -9.89 14.67
C TYR A 168 -3.73 -9.35 15.05
N GLY A 169 -4.78 -10.15 14.81
CA GLY A 169 -6.15 -9.78 15.13
C GLY A 169 -6.64 -8.59 14.32
N GLU A 170 -7.41 -7.70 14.94
CA GLU A 170 -7.96 -6.51 14.29
C GLU A 170 -6.89 -5.54 13.73
N PRO A 171 -5.79 -5.23 14.45
CA PRO A 171 -4.69 -4.45 13.88
C PRO A 171 -4.06 -5.09 12.63
N GLY A 172 -3.86 -6.41 12.65
CA GLY A 172 -3.31 -7.14 11.49
C GLY A 172 -4.26 -7.10 10.29
N GLY A 173 -5.56 -7.35 10.52
CA GLY A 173 -6.58 -7.24 9.47
C GLY A 173 -6.75 -5.82 8.91
N MET A 174 -6.47 -4.77 9.71
CA MET A 174 -6.36 -3.40 9.19
C MET A 174 -5.12 -3.21 8.32
N GLY A 175 -4.01 -3.87 8.66
CA GLY A 175 -2.80 -3.97 7.82
C GLY A 175 -3.16 -4.36 6.39
N GLU A 176 -3.79 -5.52 6.24
CA GLU A 176 -4.30 -6.03 4.94
C GLU A 176 -5.26 -5.04 4.26
N GLY A 177 -6.19 -4.47 5.02
CA GLY A 177 -7.18 -3.55 4.44
C GLY A 177 -6.64 -2.20 4.01
N TRP A 178 -5.58 -1.69 4.64
CA TRP A 178 -4.87 -0.51 4.13
C TRP A 178 -4.15 -0.85 2.83
N SER A 179 -3.50 -2.03 2.77
CA SER A 179 -2.80 -2.50 1.59
C SER A 179 -3.73 -2.64 0.39
N ASP A 180 -4.87 -3.30 0.59
CA ASP A 180 -5.95 -3.37 -0.40
C ASP A 180 -6.42 -1.99 -0.86
N PHE A 181 -6.72 -1.12 0.10
CA PHE A 181 -7.25 0.20 -0.18
C PHE A 181 -6.31 1.04 -1.04
N VAL A 182 -5.02 1.08 -0.71
CA VAL A 182 -4.03 1.86 -1.45
C VAL A 182 -3.80 1.27 -2.84
N ALA A 183 -3.74 -0.06 -2.96
CA ALA A 183 -3.66 -0.75 -4.24
C ALA A 183 -4.84 -0.40 -5.16
N MET A 184 -6.06 -0.49 -4.65
CA MET A 184 -7.26 -0.10 -5.40
C MET A 184 -7.24 1.38 -5.80
N LEU A 185 -6.89 2.26 -4.87
CA LEU A 185 -6.92 3.71 -5.08
C LEU A 185 -5.93 4.13 -6.17
N ILE A 186 -4.70 3.60 -6.13
CA ILE A 186 -3.64 3.94 -7.10
C ILE A 186 -3.90 3.31 -8.48
N THR A 187 -4.53 2.13 -8.53
CA THR A 187 -4.84 1.45 -9.80
C THR A 187 -6.18 1.84 -10.41
N THR A 188 -7.01 2.61 -9.70
CA THR A 188 -8.30 3.09 -10.21
C THR A 188 -8.10 4.02 -11.41
N LYS A 189 -8.92 3.83 -12.44
CA LYS A 189 -8.93 4.67 -13.65
C LYS A 189 -10.01 5.75 -13.56
N GLU A 190 -9.78 6.88 -14.23
CA GLU A 190 -10.63 8.08 -14.19
C GLU A 190 -12.10 7.83 -14.58
N ASN A 191 -12.37 6.84 -15.43
CA ASN A 191 -13.72 6.51 -15.89
C ASN A 191 -14.51 5.58 -14.96
N ARG A 192 -13.96 5.21 -13.81
CA ARG A 192 -14.61 4.31 -12.84
C ARG A 192 -15.53 5.08 -11.89
N THR A 193 -16.53 4.39 -11.37
CA THR A 193 -17.52 4.87 -10.40
C THR A 193 -17.70 3.88 -9.26
N ALA A 194 -18.39 4.30 -8.19
CA ALA A 194 -18.72 3.46 -7.03
C ALA A 194 -19.53 2.19 -7.36
N LYS A 195 -20.11 2.10 -8.56
CA LYS A 195 -20.89 0.94 -9.03
C LYS A 195 -20.03 -0.12 -9.72
N ASP A 196 -18.79 0.22 -10.07
CA ASP A 196 -17.94 -0.68 -10.83
C ASP A 196 -17.17 -1.61 -9.89
N SER A 197 -17.31 -2.92 -10.10
CA SER A 197 -16.56 -3.95 -9.36
C SER A 197 -15.05 -3.74 -9.50
N VAL A 198 -14.35 -3.40 -8.42
CA VAL A 198 -12.88 -3.34 -8.40
C VAL A 198 -12.38 -4.68 -7.88
N THR A 199 -11.55 -5.35 -8.67
CA THR A 199 -10.91 -6.61 -8.29
C THR A 199 -9.47 -6.30 -7.89
N ILE A 200 -9.08 -6.70 -6.68
CA ILE A 200 -7.69 -6.75 -6.24
C ILE A 200 -7.14 -8.11 -6.59
N ALA A 201 -5.88 -8.14 -7.01
CA ALA A 201 -5.18 -9.30 -7.52
C ALA A 201 -5.89 -9.89 -8.75
N GLY A 202 -6.60 -9.10 -9.55
CA GLY A 202 -7.45 -9.62 -10.65
C GLY A 202 -6.70 -10.38 -11.75
N TYR A 203 -5.36 -10.26 -11.79
CA TYR A 203 -4.50 -11.09 -12.60
C TYR A 203 -4.33 -12.52 -12.05
N VAL A 204 -4.47 -12.73 -10.73
CA VAL A 204 -4.14 -13.99 -10.04
C VAL A 204 -5.26 -14.58 -9.15
N MET A 205 -6.12 -13.80 -8.48
CA MET A 205 -7.27 -14.24 -7.64
C MET A 205 -8.36 -13.16 -7.41
N GLU A 206 -9.46 -13.49 -6.70
CA GLU A 206 -10.47 -12.56 -6.17
C GLU A 206 -10.58 -12.64 -4.63
N GLY A 207 -10.28 -11.55 -3.92
CA GLY A 207 -10.50 -11.44 -2.48
C GLY A 207 -10.39 -9.98 -2.00
N GLY A 208 -11.13 -9.63 -0.95
CA GLY A 208 -11.08 -8.28 -0.36
C GLY A 208 -11.40 -8.31 1.12
N THR A 209 -10.84 -7.37 1.87
CA THR A 209 -10.98 -7.28 3.33
C THR A 209 -12.16 -6.39 3.77
N ILE A 210 -12.65 -6.59 5.01
CA ILE A 210 -13.70 -5.75 5.61
C ILE A 210 -13.24 -4.29 5.71
N TRP A 211 -12.00 -4.06 6.15
CA TRP A 211 -11.44 -2.72 6.29
C TRP A 211 -11.21 -2.04 4.94
N GLY A 212 -10.69 -2.76 3.94
CA GLY A 212 -10.58 -2.26 2.57
C GLY A 212 -11.94 -1.87 1.99
N THR A 213 -12.99 -2.65 2.27
CA THR A 213 -14.37 -2.34 1.85
C THR A 213 -14.90 -1.05 2.50
N ILE A 214 -14.62 -0.83 3.80
CA ILE A 214 -15.01 0.41 4.49
C ILE A 214 -14.30 1.62 3.87
N LEU A 215 -12.98 1.54 3.67
CA LEU A 215 -12.22 2.65 3.09
C LEU A 215 -12.62 2.94 1.64
N PHE A 216 -13.03 1.92 0.89
CA PHE A 216 -13.54 2.09 -0.47
C PHE A 216 -14.83 2.93 -0.53
N GLU A 217 -15.73 2.78 0.44
CA GLU A 217 -16.90 3.67 0.58
C GLU A 217 -16.52 5.11 0.89
N VAL A 218 -15.52 5.30 1.76
CA VAL A 218 -15.01 6.64 2.09
C VAL A 218 -14.39 7.28 0.84
N TYR A 219 -13.59 6.52 0.09
CA TYR A 219 -12.98 6.97 -1.16
C TYR A 219 -14.03 7.46 -2.17
N TRP A 220 -15.07 6.67 -2.44
CA TRP A 220 -16.09 7.08 -3.40
C TRP A 220 -16.92 8.27 -2.93
N ALA A 221 -17.13 8.42 -1.62
CA ALA A 221 -17.78 9.60 -1.07
C ALA A 221 -16.94 10.87 -1.34
N PHE A 222 -15.62 10.78 -1.20
CA PHE A 222 -14.70 11.88 -1.50
C PHE A 222 -14.63 12.17 -3.00
N VAL A 223 -14.45 11.14 -3.85
CA VAL A 223 -14.41 11.31 -5.30
C VAL A 223 -15.72 11.88 -5.84
N SER A 224 -16.86 11.47 -5.32
CA SER A 224 -18.16 12.02 -5.73
C SER A 224 -18.31 13.51 -5.37
N LYS A 225 -17.68 13.97 -4.27
CA LYS A 225 -17.77 15.36 -3.81
C LYS A 225 -16.72 16.27 -4.48
N TYR A 226 -15.49 15.78 -4.64
CA TYR A 226 -14.32 16.59 -5.03
C TYR A 226 -13.74 16.21 -6.39
N GLY A 227 -14.31 15.22 -7.09
CA GLY A 227 -13.79 14.71 -8.35
C GLY A 227 -12.55 13.84 -8.17
N TYR A 228 -12.00 13.41 -9.30
CA TYR A 228 -10.83 12.54 -9.42
C TYR A 228 -9.71 13.28 -10.16
N THR A 229 -8.45 12.96 -9.85
CA THR A 229 -7.29 13.33 -10.69
C THR A 229 -6.38 12.13 -10.89
N ALA A 230 -5.86 11.93 -12.10
CA ALA A 230 -4.86 10.90 -12.37
C ALA A 230 -3.46 11.27 -11.81
N ASP A 231 -3.24 12.54 -11.45
CA ASP A 231 -1.96 13.01 -10.93
C ASP A 231 -1.84 12.80 -9.42
N PHE A 232 -1.44 11.57 -9.04
CA PHE A 232 -1.15 11.24 -7.65
C PHE A 232 0.09 11.96 -7.09
N TYR A 233 1.02 12.42 -7.93
CA TYR A 233 2.23 13.12 -7.50
C TYR A 233 1.92 14.53 -7.00
N SER A 234 0.80 15.13 -7.41
CA SER A 234 0.38 16.43 -6.90
C SER A 234 0.08 16.46 -5.40
N ALA A 235 -0.25 15.31 -4.80
CA ALA A 235 -0.81 15.21 -3.45
C ALA A 235 -1.93 16.25 -3.16
N SER A 236 -2.74 16.51 -4.20
CA SER A 236 -3.76 17.55 -4.23
C SER A 236 -4.76 17.41 -3.08
N GLU A 237 -5.11 18.51 -2.45
CA GLU A 237 -6.14 18.57 -1.41
C GLU A 237 -7.52 18.97 -1.96
N THR A 238 -7.63 19.18 -3.27
CA THR A 238 -8.87 19.60 -3.95
C THR A 238 -9.56 18.47 -4.72
N HIS A 239 -8.94 17.30 -4.82
CA HIS A 239 -9.48 16.12 -5.50
C HIS A 239 -9.69 15.00 -4.49
N GLY A 240 -10.77 14.24 -4.67
CA GLY A 240 -11.25 13.29 -3.67
C GLY A 240 -10.27 12.15 -3.42
N ASN A 241 -9.70 11.58 -4.48
CA ASN A 241 -8.78 10.45 -4.42
C ASN A 241 -7.47 10.80 -3.72
N THR A 242 -6.88 11.96 -4.04
CA THR A 242 -5.63 12.41 -3.42
C THR A 242 -5.87 12.91 -1.99
N LEU A 243 -6.98 13.60 -1.73
CA LEU A 243 -7.32 14.06 -0.39
C LEU A 243 -7.55 12.88 0.57
N ILE A 244 -8.32 11.86 0.19
CA ILE A 244 -8.56 10.73 1.08
C ILE A 244 -7.29 9.91 1.34
N LEU A 245 -6.42 9.72 0.33
CA LEU A 245 -5.12 9.08 0.53
C LEU A 245 -4.28 9.84 1.57
N LYS A 246 -4.27 11.17 1.50
CA LYS A 246 -3.57 12.03 2.48
C LYS A 246 -4.14 11.88 3.89
N LEU A 247 -5.47 11.87 4.02
CA LEU A 247 -6.14 11.68 5.31
C LEU A 247 -5.88 10.28 5.91
N VAL A 248 -5.86 9.23 5.08
CA VAL A 248 -5.55 7.86 5.52
C VAL A 248 -4.11 7.76 6.01
N ILE A 249 -3.13 8.32 5.28
CA ILE A 249 -1.72 8.32 5.67
C ILE A 249 -1.49 9.13 6.95
N LEU A 250 -2.14 10.28 7.09
CA LEU A 250 -2.13 11.03 8.34
C LEU A 250 -2.81 10.26 9.48
N GLY A 251 -3.91 9.56 9.21
CA GLY A 251 -4.58 8.67 10.17
C GLY A 251 -3.65 7.60 10.70
N MET A 252 -2.89 6.92 9.84
CA MET A 252 -1.87 5.92 10.24
C MET A 252 -0.82 6.52 11.17
N LYS A 253 -0.42 7.78 10.97
CA LYS A 253 0.53 8.48 11.85
C LYS A 253 -0.05 8.86 13.21
N LEU A 254 -1.35 9.15 13.25
CA LEU A 254 -2.04 9.68 14.43
C LEU A 254 -2.61 8.59 15.33
N GLN A 255 -2.94 7.43 14.77
CA GLN A 255 -3.54 6.33 15.52
C GLN A 255 -2.54 5.70 16.53
N PRO A 256 -3.04 5.14 17.64
CA PRO A 256 -2.19 4.44 18.60
C PRO A 256 -1.60 3.16 17.99
N CYS A 257 -0.62 2.59 18.69
CA CYS A 257 -0.14 1.23 18.39
C CYS A 257 -1.24 0.21 18.72
N GLN A 258 -1.36 -0.84 17.90
CA GLN A 258 -2.45 -1.83 17.97
C GLN A 258 -3.85 -1.19 18.00
N PRO A 259 -4.17 -0.35 17.01
CA PRO A 259 -5.44 0.36 16.99
C PRO A 259 -6.60 -0.62 16.78
N SER A 260 -7.78 -0.24 17.27
CA SER A 260 -9.05 -0.79 16.81
C SER A 260 -9.54 -0.09 15.54
N PHE A 261 -10.58 -0.62 14.89
CA PHE A 261 -11.27 0.09 13.80
C PHE A 261 -11.79 1.47 14.24
N LYS A 262 -12.23 1.60 15.50
CA LYS A 262 -12.66 2.90 16.05
C LYS A 262 -11.50 3.87 16.17
N ASP A 263 -10.36 3.42 16.67
CA ASP A 263 -9.17 4.25 16.79
C ASP A 263 -8.68 4.74 15.42
N ALA A 264 -8.63 3.84 14.42
CA ALA A 264 -8.26 4.20 13.05
C ALA A 264 -9.23 5.18 12.40
N ARG A 265 -10.56 4.97 12.56
CA ARG A 265 -11.58 5.93 12.12
C ARG A 265 -11.38 7.30 12.75
N ASP A 266 -11.25 7.34 14.07
CA ASP A 266 -11.14 8.59 14.82
C ASP A 266 -9.83 9.32 14.47
N ALA A 267 -8.76 8.59 14.18
CA ALA A 267 -7.51 9.13 13.66
C ALA A 267 -7.66 9.76 12.25
N ILE A 268 -8.44 9.15 11.35
CA ILE A 268 -8.73 9.74 10.02
C ILE A 268 -9.59 11.01 10.16
N ILE A 269 -10.55 11.01 11.07
CA ILE A 269 -11.37 12.21 11.35
C ILE A 269 -10.50 13.32 11.98
N LEU A 270 -9.58 12.95 12.87
CA LEU A 270 -8.60 13.87 13.43
C LEU A 270 -7.67 14.41 12.34
N ALA A 271 -7.24 13.58 11.39
CA ALA A 271 -6.45 14.01 10.25
C ALA A 271 -7.19 15.09 9.44
N ASP A 272 -8.49 14.94 9.19
CA ASP A 272 -9.29 15.96 8.50
C ASP A 272 -9.40 17.26 9.29
N ARG A 273 -9.54 17.16 10.62
CA ARG A 273 -9.50 18.33 11.50
C ARG A 273 -8.19 19.09 11.36
N LEU A 274 -7.07 18.39 11.37
CA LEU A 274 -5.74 18.99 11.32
C LEU A 274 -5.40 19.53 9.92
N LEU A 275 -5.81 18.83 8.87
CA LEU A 275 -5.46 19.19 7.49
C LEU A 275 -6.41 20.24 6.90
N THR A 276 -7.72 20.06 7.06
CA THR A 276 -8.72 20.85 6.35
C THR A 276 -9.55 21.76 7.26
N GLY A 277 -9.41 21.63 8.58
CA GLY A 277 -10.26 22.30 9.56
C GLY A 277 -11.64 21.65 9.66
N SER A 278 -11.74 20.33 9.51
CA SER A 278 -12.97 19.54 9.63
C SER A 278 -14.02 19.78 8.53
N LYS A 279 -13.59 20.24 7.34
CA LYS A 279 -14.50 20.47 6.20
C LYS A 279 -15.21 19.20 5.72
N ASN A 280 -14.69 18.02 6.06
CA ASN A 280 -15.21 16.73 5.63
C ASN A 280 -15.83 15.91 6.75
N LEU A 281 -16.02 16.50 7.94
CA LEU A 281 -16.49 15.78 9.13
C LEU A 281 -17.74 14.93 8.87
N CYS A 282 -18.80 15.53 8.31
CA CYS A 282 -20.04 14.81 8.04
C CYS A 282 -19.95 13.84 6.86
N LEU A 283 -19.07 14.11 5.89
CA LEU A 283 -18.79 13.17 4.79
C LEU A 283 -18.13 11.90 5.33
N LEU A 284 -17.12 12.06 6.19
CA LEU A 284 -16.40 10.97 6.85
C LEU A 284 -17.32 10.16 7.74
N TRP A 285 -18.02 10.81 8.68
CA TRP A 285 -18.96 10.13 9.57
C TRP A 285 -20.05 9.40 8.80
N GLY A 286 -20.63 10.02 7.77
CA GLY A 286 -21.64 9.39 6.92
C GLY A 286 -21.10 8.15 6.19
N ALA A 287 -19.86 8.21 5.68
CA ALA A 287 -19.25 7.07 5.00
C ALA A 287 -18.94 5.90 5.96
N PHE A 288 -18.33 6.17 7.12
CA PHE A 288 -18.06 5.14 8.12
C PHE A 288 -19.36 4.53 8.69
N ALA A 289 -20.36 5.36 8.98
CA ALA A 289 -21.65 4.91 9.49
C ALA A 289 -22.37 3.97 8.50
N ARG A 290 -22.31 4.21 7.19
CA ARG A 290 -22.91 3.31 6.16
C ARG A 290 -22.41 1.87 6.23
N ARG A 291 -21.22 1.64 6.78
CA ARG A 291 -20.62 0.31 6.95
C ARG A 291 -20.53 -0.13 8.42
N GLY A 292 -21.34 0.46 9.30
CA GLY A 292 -21.47 0.01 10.69
C GLY A 292 -20.43 0.57 11.67
N LEU A 293 -19.66 1.59 11.25
CA LEU A 293 -18.61 2.23 12.07
C LEU A 293 -19.01 3.66 12.51
N GLY A 294 -20.29 3.86 12.81
CA GLY A 294 -20.87 5.12 13.30
C GLY A 294 -20.51 5.48 14.75
N ILE A 295 -21.02 6.62 15.22
CA ILE A 295 -20.69 7.17 16.55
C ILE A 295 -21.13 6.26 17.70
N ASP A 296 -22.16 5.47 17.46
CA ASP A 296 -22.78 4.51 18.37
C ASP A 296 -22.18 3.09 18.27
N THR A 297 -21.09 2.90 17.50
CA THR A 297 -20.37 1.62 17.45
C THR A 297 -19.71 1.34 18.79
N ASN A 298 -20.03 0.17 19.35
CA ASN A 298 -19.56 -0.24 20.68
C ASN A 298 -18.95 -1.64 20.64
N ALA A 299 -17.86 -1.81 21.39
CA ALA A 299 -17.26 -3.11 21.62
C ALA A 299 -18.22 -4.01 22.41
N THR A 300 -18.21 -5.30 22.08
CA THR A 300 -18.93 -6.37 22.78
C THR A 300 -17.93 -7.43 23.24
N GLU A 301 -18.37 -8.40 24.04
CA GLU A 301 -17.51 -9.51 24.50
C GLU A 301 -16.91 -10.33 23.35
N THR A 302 -17.55 -10.33 22.17
CA THR A 302 -17.18 -11.14 21.01
C THR A 302 -16.82 -10.34 19.76
N GLY A 303 -16.70 -9.01 19.85
CA GLY A 303 -16.38 -8.15 18.71
C GLY A 303 -16.98 -6.75 18.83
N TYR A 304 -17.75 -6.34 17.82
CA TYR A 304 -18.41 -5.04 17.80
C TYR A 304 -19.89 -5.17 17.46
N LYS A 305 -20.70 -4.32 18.10
CA LYS A 305 -22.04 -4.00 17.63
C LYS A 305 -21.93 -2.85 16.63
N ASN A 306 -22.35 -3.08 15.39
CA ASN A 306 -22.40 -2.06 14.35
C ASN A 306 -23.21 -0.85 14.80
N GLY A 307 -22.65 0.34 14.56
CA GLY A 307 -23.28 1.63 14.78
C GLY A 307 -23.48 2.34 13.45
N PHE A 308 -24.63 2.99 13.28
CA PHE A 308 -25.00 3.69 12.04
C PHE A 308 -25.32 5.16 12.29
N GLY A 309 -25.17 5.63 13.53
CA GLY A 309 -25.36 7.02 13.90
C GLY A 309 -24.22 7.92 13.43
N VAL A 310 -24.55 9.17 13.16
CA VAL A 310 -23.61 10.26 12.90
C VAL A 310 -23.75 11.35 13.97
N PRO A 311 -22.74 12.22 14.19
CA PRO A 311 -22.87 13.34 15.12
C PRO A 311 -24.10 14.20 14.83
N ASN A 312 -24.69 14.79 15.87
CA ASN A 312 -25.92 15.60 15.73
C ASN A 312 -25.79 16.77 14.74
N GLU A 313 -24.62 17.39 14.70
CA GLU A 313 -24.29 18.45 13.73
C GLU A 313 -24.33 17.98 12.27
N CYS A 314 -24.24 16.67 12.02
CA CYS A 314 -24.34 16.06 10.70
C CYS A 314 -25.75 15.58 10.34
N ASN A 315 -26.72 15.69 11.26
CA ASN A 315 -28.13 15.34 11.02
C ASN A 315 -28.95 16.48 10.41
N ILE A 316 -28.29 17.57 9.99
CA ILE A 316 -28.96 18.74 9.42
C ILE A 316 -28.88 18.67 7.90
N GLY A 317 -29.92 18.09 7.30
CA GLY A 317 -30.44 18.30 5.92
C GLY A 317 -29.43 18.32 4.77
#